data_AF-A0AAW0NLB8-F1
#
_entry.id   AF-A0AAW0NLB8-F1
#
_cell.length_a   1.000
_cell.length_b   1.000
_cell.length_c   1.000
_cell.angle_alpha   90.00
_cell.angle_beta   90.00
_cell.angle_gamma   90.00
#
_symmetry.space_group_name_H-M   'P 1'
#
loop_
_entity.id
_entity.type
_entity.pdbx_description
1 polymer ?
#
loop_
_entity_poly.entity_id
_entity_poly.type
_entity_poly.pdbx_seq_one_letter_code
_entity_poly.pdbx_strand_id
1 'polypeptide(L)'
;MAGEASSEDYPYEIDEQLTGFDSSVSNVKGMLESLISMPRNDLLQKLEPLDQAKLDLMSVYTLNSLFWMYLVTQGINPREHGIKQELERIRTYMNKVKEITDKKKAARLDKAAASRFLRNALFDPEEKNSAKKASKKAANTSSDTPQTRGQSKAEDKWGVLMDMF
;
A
#
# COMPACT_ATOMS: atom_id res chain seq x y z
N MET A 1 34.19 -34.54 -30.27
CA MET A 1 33.05 -34.53 -31.20
C MET A 1 32.07 -33.49 -30.68
N ALA A 2 31.86 -32.44 -31.46
CA ALA A 2 30.92 -31.36 -31.18
C ALA A 2 29.54 -31.72 -31.76
N GLY A 3 28.48 -31.11 -31.22
CA GLY A 3 27.21 -30.95 -31.93
C GLY A 3 25.96 -31.31 -31.14
N GLU A 4 25.55 -30.36 -30.30
CA GLU A 4 24.15 -29.91 -30.12
C GLU A 4 23.11 -30.90 -29.55
N ALA A 5 22.73 -30.62 -28.31
CA ALA A 5 21.47 -31.03 -27.73
C ALA A 5 20.32 -30.58 -28.65
N SER A 6 19.47 -31.53 -29.03
CA SER A 6 18.27 -31.33 -29.83
C SER A 6 17.45 -30.13 -29.36
N SER A 7 17.24 -29.17 -30.26
CA SER A 7 16.16 -28.18 -30.16
C SER A 7 14.87 -28.93 -29.82
N GLU A 8 14.21 -28.58 -28.72
CA GLU A 8 12.95 -29.19 -28.33
C GLU A 8 11.92 -28.96 -29.45
N ASP A 9 11.54 -30.03 -30.17
CA ASP A 9 10.57 -29.97 -31.26
C ASP A 9 9.15 -29.81 -30.68
N TYR A 10 8.80 -28.57 -30.30
CA TYR A 10 7.43 -28.16 -30.04
C TYR A 10 6.79 -27.55 -31.31
N PRO A 11 5.45 -27.54 -31.43
CA PRO A 11 4.76 -26.96 -32.58
C PRO A 11 5.10 -25.47 -32.77
N TYR A 12 5.33 -25.04 -34.01
CA TYR A 12 5.76 -23.66 -34.28
C TYR A 12 4.72 -22.62 -33.84
N GLU A 13 3.44 -23.01 -33.73
CA GLU A 13 2.34 -22.15 -33.34
C GLU A 13 2.46 -21.63 -31.90
N ILE A 14 3.22 -22.32 -31.04
CA ILE A 14 3.43 -21.93 -29.64
C ILE A 14 4.81 -21.30 -29.38
N ASP A 15 5.66 -21.20 -30.40
CA ASP A 15 7.03 -20.69 -30.28
C ASP A 15 7.07 -19.26 -29.71
N GLU A 16 6.24 -18.37 -30.27
CA GLU A 16 6.15 -16.98 -29.80
C GLU A 16 5.66 -16.89 -28.35
N GLN A 17 4.75 -17.78 -27.95
CA GLN A 17 4.21 -17.81 -26.60
C GLN A 17 5.25 -18.32 -25.59
N LEU A 18 6.01 -19.34 -25.96
CA LEU A 18 7.07 -19.92 -25.13
C LEU A 18 8.24 -18.96 -24.98
N THR A 19 8.72 -18.36 -26.07
CA THR A 19 9.81 -17.37 -26.04
C THR A 19 9.41 -16.11 -25.27
N GLY A 20 8.16 -15.66 -25.41
CA GLY A 20 7.60 -14.55 -24.63
C GLY A 20 7.47 -14.89 -23.14
N PHE A 21 7.05 -16.11 -22.81
CA PHE A 21 6.98 -16.60 -21.43
C PHE A 21 8.38 -16.70 -20.79
N ASP A 22 9.35 -17.32 -21.48
CA ASP A 22 10.74 -17.43 -21.01
C ASP A 22 11.37 -16.05 -20.75
N SER A 23 11.19 -15.11 -21.68
CA SER A 23 11.64 -13.74 -21.52
C SER A 23 11.01 -13.08 -20.29
N SER A 24 9.71 -13.29 -20.07
CA SER A 24 8.98 -12.74 -18.93
C SER A 24 9.46 -13.34 -17.60
N VAL A 25 9.66 -14.67 -17.55
CA VAL A 25 10.17 -15.38 -16.36
C VAL A 25 11.60 -14.94 -16.05
N SER A 26 12.45 -14.80 -17.08
CA SER A 26 13.83 -14.32 -16.94
C SER A 26 13.89 -12.90 -16.37
N ASN A 27 13.00 -12.00 -16.82
CA ASN A 27 12.88 -10.66 -16.26
C ASN A 27 12.47 -10.68 -14.78
N VAL A 28 11.45 -11.48 -14.42
CA VAL A 28 11.00 -11.62 -13.03
C VAL A 28 12.11 -12.21 -12.14
N LYS A 29 12.85 -13.20 -12.64
CA LYS A 29 14.00 -13.79 -11.95
C LYS A 29 15.06 -12.74 -11.63
N GLY A 30 15.47 -11.94 -12.62
CA GLY A 30 16.46 -10.88 -12.40
C GLY A 30 16.00 -9.82 -11.39
N MET A 31 14.73 -9.43 -11.41
CA MET A 31 14.15 -8.53 -10.42
C MET A 31 14.16 -9.13 -9.01
N LEU A 32 13.81 -10.41 -8.89
CA LEU A 32 13.76 -11.11 -7.62
C LEU A 32 15.16 -11.34 -7.03
N GLU A 33 16.15 -11.68 -7.86
CA GLU A 33 17.55 -11.81 -7.44
C GLU A 33 18.08 -10.51 -6.85
N SER A 34 17.80 -9.37 -7.50
CA SER A 34 18.13 -8.05 -6.97
C SER A 34 17.47 -7.80 -5.61
N LEU A 35 16.20 -8.13 -5.47
CA LEU A 35 15.45 -7.93 -4.22
C LEU A 35 15.95 -8.83 -3.07
N ILE A 36 16.27 -10.10 -3.36
CA ILE A 36 16.76 -11.07 -2.36
C ILE A 36 18.22 -10.80 -1.98
N SER A 37 19.02 -10.21 -2.89
CA SER A 37 20.41 -9.85 -2.61
C SER A 37 20.56 -8.79 -1.52
N MET A 38 19.49 -8.03 -1.24
CA MET A 38 19.48 -7.04 -0.16
C MET A 38 19.04 -7.67 1.16
N PRO A 39 19.83 -7.55 2.25
CA PRO A 39 19.45 -8.08 3.54
C PRO A 39 18.15 -7.43 4.06
N ARG A 40 17.14 -8.27 4.34
CA ARG A 40 15.80 -7.82 4.77
C ARG A 40 15.84 -6.93 6.01
N ASN A 41 16.73 -7.21 6.96
CA ASN A 41 16.88 -6.40 8.18
C ASN A 41 17.29 -4.96 7.87
N ASP A 42 18.18 -4.75 6.90
CA ASP A 42 18.65 -3.42 6.51
C ASP A 42 17.58 -2.64 5.75
N LEU A 43 16.72 -3.36 5.02
CA LEU A 43 15.60 -2.80 4.30
C LEU A 43 14.48 -2.37 5.26
N LEU A 44 14.14 -3.22 6.23
CA LEU A 44 13.08 -2.94 7.22
C LEU A 44 13.46 -1.78 8.15
N GLN A 45 14.72 -1.65 8.56
CA GLN A 45 15.17 -0.54 9.41
C GLN A 45 14.96 0.85 8.78
N LYS A 46 14.88 0.93 7.45
CA LYS A 46 14.74 2.20 6.70
C LYS A 46 13.29 2.57 6.38
N LEU A 47 12.32 1.69 6.68
CA LEU A 47 10.92 1.83 6.27
C LEU A 47 10.01 2.15 7.46
N GLU A 48 9.03 3.05 7.26
CA GLU A 48 7.91 3.23 8.20
C GLU A 48 7.13 1.90 8.33
N PRO A 49 6.54 1.56 9.49
CA PRO A 49 5.77 0.31 9.65
C PRO A 49 4.72 0.06 8.55
N LEU A 50 4.09 1.11 8.04
CA LEU A 50 3.12 0.99 6.95
C LEU A 50 3.77 0.54 5.63
N ASP A 51 4.99 1.02 5.34
CA ASP A 51 5.72 0.65 4.13
C ASP A 51 6.37 -0.72 4.25
N GLN A 52 6.71 -1.16 5.47
CA GLN A 52 7.10 -2.55 5.75
C GLN A 52 5.94 -3.51 5.46
N ALA A 53 4.74 -3.21 5.96
CA ALA A 53 3.56 -4.04 5.72
C ALA A 53 3.22 -4.16 4.23
N LYS A 54 3.37 -3.06 3.49
CA LYS A 54 3.27 -3.03 2.03
C LYS A 54 4.30 -3.94 1.36
N LEU A 55 5.57 -3.82 1.71
CA LEU A 55 6.64 -4.66 1.16
C LEU A 55 6.39 -6.15 1.42
N ASP A 56 6.02 -6.52 2.65
CA ASP A 56 5.74 -7.90 3.02
C ASP A 56 4.56 -8.46 2.23
N LEU A 57 3.51 -7.66 2.04
CA LEU A 57 2.33 -8.05 1.28
C LEU A 57 2.63 -8.22 -0.22
N MET A 58 3.52 -7.40 -0.78
CA MET A 58 4.04 -7.59 -2.14
C MET A 58 4.86 -8.87 -2.26
N SER A 59 5.70 -9.15 -1.27
CA SER A 59 6.54 -10.35 -1.26
C SER A 59 5.67 -11.62 -1.26
N VAL A 60 4.67 -11.66 -0.38
CA VAL A 60 3.74 -12.80 -0.29
C VAL A 60 2.88 -12.90 -1.54
N TYR A 61 2.39 -11.79 -2.09
CA TYR A 61 1.64 -11.79 -3.35
C TYR A 61 2.47 -12.36 -4.51
N THR A 62 3.68 -11.86 -4.72
CA THR A 62 4.57 -12.35 -5.77
C THR A 62 4.82 -13.85 -5.66
N LEU A 63 5.10 -14.35 -4.44
CA LEU A 63 5.30 -15.78 -4.21
C LEU A 63 4.06 -16.61 -4.60
N ASN A 64 2.88 -16.18 -4.17
CA ASN A 64 1.63 -16.89 -4.48
C ASN A 64 1.28 -16.82 -5.98
N SER A 65 1.58 -15.71 -6.66
CA SER A 65 1.41 -15.59 -8.11
C SER A 65 2.38 -16.48 -8.89
N LEU A 66 3.64 -16.57 -8.48
CA LEU A 66 4.60 -17.52 -9.05
C LEU A 66 4.12 -18.96 -8.87
N PHE A 67 3.60 -19.28 -7.69
CA PHE A 67 3.05 -20.61 -7.40
C PHE A 67 1.79 -20.91 -8.21
N TRP A 68 0.91 -19.92 -8.42
CA TRP A 68 -0.23 -20.04 -9.32
C TRP A 68 0.21 -20.38 -10.74
N MET A 69 1.21 -19.66 -11.28
CA MET A 69 1.77 -19.96 -12.60
C MET A 69 2.36 -21.37 -12.66
N TYR A 70 3.09 -21.79 -11.64
CA TYR A 70 3.62 -23.16 -11.55
C TYR A 70 2.50 -24.21 -11.61
N LEU A 71 1.38 -24.02 -10.89
CA LEU A 71 0.25 -24.95 -10.98
C LEU A 71 -0.31 -25.03 -12.40
N VAL A 72 -0.42 -23.89 -13.10
CA VAL A 72 -0.85 -23.86 -14.51
C VAL A 72 0.11 -24.67 -15.39
N THR A 73 1.42 -24.59 -15.19
CA THR A 73 2.38 -25.39 -15.98
C THR A 73 2.32 -26.88 -15.68
N GLN A 74 1.87 -27.27 -14.48
CA GLN A 74 1.59 -28.67 -14.14
C GLN A 74 0.22 -29.16 -14.63
N GLY A 75 -0.56 -28.32 -15.32
CA GLY A 75 -1.92 -28.66 -15.76
C GLY A 75 -2.94 -28.71 -14.62
N ILE A 76 -2.60 -28.18 -13.44
CA ILE A 76 -3.50 -28.13 -12.28
C ILE A 76 -4.28 -26.83 -12.33
N ASN A 77 -5.62 -26.91 -12.29
CA ASN A 77 -6.47 -25.73 -12.24
C ASN A 77 -6.29 -25.00 -10.89
N PRO A 78 -5.68 -23.80 -10.85
CA PRO A 78 -5.38 -23.15 -9.58
C PRO A 78 -6.63 -22.62 -8.88
N ARG A 79 -7.76 -22.49 -9.61
CA ARG A 79 -9.06 -22.08 -9.03
C ARG A 79 -9.66 -23.13 -8.11
N GLU A 80 -9.29 -24.39 -8.32
CA GLU A 80 -9.71 -25.53 -7.50
C GLU A 80 -8.66 -25.88 -6.42
N HIS A 81 -7.48 -25.26 -6.49
CA HIS A 81 -6.41 -25.43 -5.53
C HIS A 81 -6.55 -24.45 -4.34
N GLY A 82 -6.00 -24.82 -3.18
CA GLY A 82 -6.01 -24.00 -1.96
C GLY A 82 -5.34 -22.61 -2.11
N ILE A 83 -4.56 -22.42 -3.18
CA ILE A 83 -3.89 -21.15 -3.51
C ILE A 83 -4.88 -19.99 -3.68
N LYS A 84 -6.11 -20.28 -4.13
CA LYS A 84 -7.18 -19.29 -4.22
C LYS A 84 -7.47 -18.66 -2.85
N GLN A 85 -7.48 -19.46 -1.79
CA GLN A 85 -7.74 -18.96 -0.43
C GLN A 85 -6.60 -18.07 0.07
N GLU A 86 -5.35 -18.38 -0.28
CA GLU A 86 -4.21 -17.53 0.05
C GLU A 86 -4.29 -16.17 -0.67
N LEU A 87 -4.72 -16.14 -1.94
CA LEU A 87 -4.96 -14.88 -2.65
C LEU A 87 -6.08 -14.05 -2.00
N GLU A 88 -7.18 -14.68 -1.58
CA GLU A 88 -8.26 -13.99 -0.83
C GLU A 88 -7.77 -13.42 0.51
N ARG A 89 -6.92 -14.17 1.20
CA ARG A 89 -6.30 -13.73 2.45
C ARG A 89 -5.39 -12.53 2.20
N ILE A 90 -4.57 -12.55 1.16
CA ILE A 90 -3.73 -11.41 0.74
C ILE A 90 -4.60 -10.19 0.44
N ARG A 91 -5.67 -10.35 -0.36
CA ARG A 91 -6.65 -9.27 -0.66
C ARG A 91 -7.24 -8.67 0.61
N THR A 92 -7.55 -9.49 1.60
CA THR A 92 -8.06 -9.04 2.90
C THR A 92 -7.05 -8.14 3.64
N TYR A 93 -5.77 -8.53 3.70
CA TYR A 93 -4.73 -7.71 4.33
C TYR A 93 -4.41 -6.44 3.53
N MET A 94 -4.51 -6.53 2.21
CA MET A 94 -4.41 -5.41 1.28
C MET A 94 -5.44 -4.33 1.58
N ASN A 95 -6.70 -4.73 1.77
CA ASN A 95 -7.77 -3.81 2.17
C ASN A 95 -7.51 -3.18 3.54
N LYS A 96 -6.97 -3.91 4.51
CA LYS A 96 -6.59 -3.35 5.82
C LYS A 96 -5.52 -2.28 5.71
N VAL A 97 -4.48 -2.51 4.90
CA VAL A 97 -3.42 -1.51 4.64
C VAL A 97 -4.00 -0.27 3.98
N LYS A 98 -4.93 -0.43 3.03
CA LYS A 98 -5.66 0.68 2.40
C LYS A 98 -6.45 1.49 3.42
N GLU A 99 -7.28 0.85 4.24
CA GLU A 99 -8.06 1.54 5.28
C GLU A 99 -7.18 2.34 6.24
N ILE A 100 -6.04 1.78 6.67
CA ILE A 100 -5.10 2.48 7.55
C ILE A 100 -4.50 3.70 6.84
N THR A 101 -4.14 3.55 5.56
CA THR A 101 -3.60 4.63 4.73
C THR A 101 -4.63 5.75 4.56
N ASP A 102 -5.88 5.41 4.27
CA ASP A 102 -6.97 6.37 4.09
C ASP A 102 -7.31 7.09 5.40
N LYS A 103 -7.34 6.37 6.53
CA LYS A 103 -7.49 6.95 7.87
C LYS A 103 -6.36 7.93 8.21
N LYS A 104 -5.13 7.69 7.75
CA LYS A 104 -3.99 8.61 7.92
C LYS A 104 -4.18 9.90 7.12
N LYS A 105 -4.88 9.85 5.98
CA LYS A 105 -5.16 11.00 5.10
C LYS A 105 -6.45 11.75 5.45
N ALA A 106 -7.36 11.12 6.18
CA ALA A 106 -8.66 11.69 6.53
C ALA A 106 -8.52 13.02 7.29
N ALA A 107 -9.40 13.97 6.98
CA ALA A 107 -9.46 15.23 7.68
C ALA A 107 -9.75 14.99 9.17
N ARG A 108 -8.95 15.60 10.04
CA ARG A 108 -9.14 15.51 11.49
C ARG A 108 -9.92 16.73 11.97
N LEU A 109 -10.90 16.51 12.85
CA LEU A 109 -11.60 17.59 13.51
C LEU A 109 -10.61 18.35 14.41
N ASP A 110 -10.51 19.66 14.21
CA ASP A 110 -9.82 20.53 15.15
C ASP A 110 -10.67 20.67 16.42
N LYS A 111 -10.32 19.86 17.43
CA LYS A 111 -10.99 19.86 18.74
C LYS A 111 -10.94 21.22 19.42
N ALA A 112 -9.86 22.00 19.19
CA ALA A 112 -9.71 23.32 19.78
C ALA A 112 -10.65 24.33 19.10
N ALA A 113 -10.75 24.31 17.77
CA ALA A 113 -11.70 25.12 17.02
C ALA A 113 -13.16 24.76 17.38
N ALA A 114 -13.51 23.47 17.42
CA ALA A 114 -14.83 23.01 17.83
C ALA A 114 -15.20 23.48 19.26
N SER A 115 -14.24 23.43 20.19
CA SER A 115 -14.43 23.93 21.56
C SER A 115 -14.66 25.44 21.61
N ARG A 116 -14.00 26.22 20.73
CA ARG A 116 -14.22 27.67 20.62
C ARG A 116 -15.62 27.97 20.09
N PHE A 117 -16.08 27.25 19.07
CA PHE A 117 -17.44 27.41 18.55
C PHE A 117 -18.49 27.08 19.62
N LEU A 118 -18.33 25.98 20.35
CA LEU A 118 -19.25 25.59 21.41
C LEU A 118 -19.28 26.62 22.54
N ARG A 119 -18.12 27.10 22.99
CA ARG A 119 -18.02 28.12 24.05
C ARG A 119 -18.68 29.44 23.64
N ASN A 120 -18.57 29.82 22.38
CA ASN A 120 -19.20 31.03 21.87
C ASN A 120 -20.72 30.87 21.67
N ALA A 121 -21.17 29.67 21.27
CA ALA A 121 -22.59 29.37 21.10
C ALA A 121 -23.35 29.22 22.42
N LEU A 122 -22.70 28.69 23.46
CA LEU A 122 -23.25 28.59 24.83
C LEU A 122 -22.95 29.85 25.67
N PHE A 123 -22.48 30.93 25.04
CA PHE A 123 -22.17 32.16 25.76
C PHE A 123 -23.45 32.90 26.13
N ASP A 124 -23.86 32.80 27.39
CA ASP A 124 -24.98 33.55 27.93
C ASP A 124 -24.49 34.86 28.60
N PRO A 125 -24.84 36.05 28.09
CA PRO A 125 -24.38 37.32 28.65
C PRO A 125 -24.99 37.62 30.03
N GLU A 126 -26.13 37.02 30.39
CA GLU A 126 -26.81 37.24 31.68
C GLU A 126 -26.03 36.62 32.86
N GLU A 127 -25.45 35.42 32.70
CA GLU A 127 -24.60 34.81 33.74
C GLU A 127 -23.35 35.65 34.03
N LYS A 128 -22.79 36.32 33.03
CA LYS A 128 -21.55 37.11 33.18
C LYS A 128 -21.76 38.45 33.86
N ASN A 129 -22.98 38.98 33.98
CA ASN A 129 -23.22 40.21 34.73
C ASN A 129 -23.08 40.01 36.25
N SER A 130 -23.16 38.76 36.73
CA SER A 130 -22.78 38.42 38.11
C SER A 130 -21.24 38.31 38.31
N ALA A 131 -20.49 37.94 37.26
CA ALA A 131 -19.04 37.71 37.33
C ALA A 131 -18.15 38.91 36.87
N LYS A 132 -18.73 39.91 36.19
CA LYS A 132 -18.00 41.05 35.59
C LYS A 132 -17.46 42.12 36.56
N LYS A 133 -17.51 41.91 37.88
CA LYS A 133 -16.80 42.78 38.83
C LYS A 133 -15.31 42.45 38.99
N ALA A 134 -14.80 41.36 38.40
CA ALA A 134 -13.40 41.00 38.50
C ALA A 134 -12.74 40.79 37.12
N SER A 135 -11.75 41.63 36.84
CA SER A 135 -10.68 41.42 35.85
C SER A 135 -10.93 41.82 34.39
N LYS A 136 -10.59 43.08 34.08
CA LYS A 136 -10.06 43.53 32.78
C LYS A 136 -8.53 43.35 32.78
N LYS A 137 -7.95 42.59 31.84
CA LYS A 137 -6.69 42.93 31.12
C LYS A 137 -6.20 41.87 30.11
N ALA A 138 -5.59 42.38 29.03
CA ALA A 138 -4.70 41.77 28.02
C ALA A 138 -5.36 40.83 26.97
N ALA A 139 -5.51 41.17 25.68
CA ALA A 139 -4.64 41.71 24.61
C ALA A 139 -3.88 40.64 23.79
N ASN A 140 -4.31 40.52 22.52
CA ASN A 140 -3.66 40.14 21.24
C ASN A 140 -2.59 39.04 21.13
N THR A 141 -2.72 38.17 20.11
CA THR A 141 -1.71 37.99 19.03
C THR A 141 -2.21 37.04 17.92
N SER A 142 -1.65 37.24 16.73
CA SER A 142 -2.10 36.87 15.38
C SER A 142 -1.44 35.61 14.80
N SER A 143 -2.16 35.01 13.84
CA SER A 143 -1.75 34.31 12.59
C SER A 143 -0.61 33.27 12.60
N ASP A 144 -0.92 32.07 12.10
CA ASP A 144 0.06 31.26 11.36
C ASP A 144 -0.60 30.46 10.21
N THR A 145 0.23 30.14 9.21
CA THR A 145 -0.04 29.91 7.77
C THR A 145 -0.31 28.42 7.45
N PRO A 146 -1.01 28.05 6.36
CA PRO A 146 -1.22 26.63 6.00
C PRO A 146 -0.04 26.03 5.23
N GLN A 147 0.46 24.89 5.70
CA GLN A 147 1.48 24.06 5.05
C GLN A 147 0.94 23.35 3.79
N THR A 148 1.74 23.39 2.73
CA THR A 148 1.56 22.79 1.41
C THR A 148 1.57 21.25 1.43
N ARG A 149 0.64 20.64 0.70
CA ARG A 149 0.50 19.19 0.52
C ARG A 149 1.22 18.76 -0.76
N GLY A 150 2.43 18.22 -0.63
CA GLY A 150 3.13 17.53 -1.71
C GLY A 150 2.57 16.12 -1.89
N GLN A 151 2.00 15.84 -3.06
CA GLN A 151 1.51 14.51 -3.44
C GLN A 151 2.68 13.62 -3.87
N SER A 152 2.83 12.47 -3.23
CA SER A 152 3.86 11.48 -3.56
C SER A 152 3.34 10.46 -4.57
N LYS A 153 3.98 10.45 -5.75
CA LYS A 153 3.76 9.60 -6.94
C LYS A 153 3.87 8.07 -6.72
N ALA A 154 4.12 7.61 -5.50
CA ALA A 154 4.24 6.19 -5.14
C ALA A 154 2.89 5.52 -4.84
N GLU A 155 1.84 6.31 -4.61
CA GLU A 155 0.51 5.83 -4.19
C GLU A 155 -0.30 5.25 -5.36
N ASP A 156 -0.06 5.73 -6.58
CA ASP A 156 -0.82 5.32 -7.77
C ASP A 156 -0.58 3.85 -8.14
N LYS A 157 0.62 3.32 -7.89
CA LYS A 157 0.95 1.92 -8.20
C LYS A 157 0.22 0.92 -7.30
N TRP A 158 -0.12 1.33 -6.08
CA TRP A 158 -0.89 0.52 -5.14
C TRP A 158 -2.35 0.42 -5.52
N GLY A 159 -2.94 1.49 -6.06
CA GLY A 159 -4.30 1.46 -6.60
C GLY A 159 -4.41 0.48 -7.77
N VAL A 160 -3.49 0.57 -8.73
CA VAL A 160 -3.48 -0.33 -9.91
C VAL A 160 -3.35 -1.80 -9.53
N LEU A 161 -2.49 -2.10 -8.55
CA LEU A 161 -2.29 -3.49 -8.12
C LEU A 161 -3.51 -4.06 -7.37
N MET A 162 -4.34 -3.21 -6.76
CA MET A 162 -5.61 -3.61 -6.13
C MET A 162 -6.72 -3.79 -7.16
N ASP A 163 -6.75 -2.94 -8.19
CA ASP A 163 -7.73 -3.00 -9.27
C ASP A 163 -7.50 -4.20 -10.22
N MET A 164 -6.30 -4.80 -10.18
CA MET A 164 -5.97 -6.04 -10.90
C MET A 164 -6.59 -7.32 -10.29
N PHE A 165 -7.36 -7.21 -9.20
CA PHE A 165 -8.01 -8.33 -8.52
C PHE A 165 -9.53 -8.19 -8.42
#